data_AF-A0AAU4CWM4-F1
#
_entry.id   AF-A0AAU4CWM4-F1
#
_cell.length_a   1.000
_cell.length_b   1.000
_cell.length_c   1.000
_cell.angle_alpha   90.00
_cell.angle_beta   90.00
_cell.angle_gamma   90.00
#
_symmetry.space_group_name_H-M   'P 1'
#
loop_
_entity.id
_entity.type
_entity.pdbx_description
1 polymer ?
#
loop_
_entity_poly.entity_id
_entity_poly.type
_entity_poly.pdbx_seq_one_letter_code
_entity_poly.pdbx_strand_id
1 'polypeptide(L)'
;MRNLLGAATPGVVTASGSQGRQAWHSADGVLRRRLAVWLTVVAAFAATLVGVSGSPAQAVVWSEPGYLKTASGRCLQAVSNGVRTAPCNEVNNRASFKWRMEIDGKFPGLVRFLLNDSAVCLDSNNVTAYHTLCEADWIGQYWHGVHNTSRMFLWGNNNSRFLTGWDAGNVSMEPRGTNGESLAKQVWSFDPV
;
A
#
# COMPACT_ATOMS: atom_id res chain seq x y z
N MET A 1 44.98 38.06 -20.58
CA MET A 1 44.24 39.34 -20.79
C MET A 1 42.89 39.19 -20.09
N ARG A 2 42.32 40.28 -19.54
CA ARG A 2 41.02 40.26 -18.81
C ARG A 2 39.85 40.60 -19.74
N ASN A 3 38.63 40.49 -19.20
CA ASN A 3 37.33 40.99 -19.69
C ASN A 3 36.50 39.98 -20.53
N LEU A 4 35.17 39.91 -20.41
CA LEU A 4 34.23 40.53 -19.46
C LEU A 4 32.93 39.69 -19.35
N LEU A 5 32.11 39.98 -18.33
CA LEU A 5 30.80 39.36 -18.08
C LEU A 5 29.73 39.82 -19.10
N GLY A 6 28.67 39.03 -19.26
CA GLY A 6 27.46 39.44 -20.00
C GLY A 6 26.27 38.53 -19.67
N ALA A 7 25.44 38.91 -18.69
CA ALA A 7 24.18 38.23 -18.40
C ALA A 7 23.09 38.63 -19.40
N ALA A 8 22.21 37.70 -19.76
CA ALA A 8 21.06 37.95 -20.62
C ALA A 8 19.74 37.81 -19.83
N THR A 9 19.10 38.95 -19.56
CA THR A 9 17.72 39.03 -19.07
C THR A 9 16.72 38.93 -20.22
N PRO A 10 15.64 38.12 -20.11
CA PRO A 10 14.52 38.21 -21.03
C PRO A 10 13.48 39.22 -20.55
N GLY A 11 13.07 40.12 -21.44
CA GLY A 11 11.88 40.95 -21.25
C GLY A 11 11.52 41.68 -22.55
N VAL A 12 10.25 41.60 -22.94
CA VAL A 12 9.45 42.61 -23.66
C VAL A 12 8.00 42.10 -23.79
N VAL A 13 7.05 43.03 -23.86
CA VAL A 13 5.58 42.87 -23.77
C VAL A 13 4.99 43.76 -24.89
N THR A 14 3.85 43.52 -25.57
CA THR A 14 2.49 43.16 -25.12
C THR A 14 1.62 42.73 -26.33
N ALA A 15 0.32 42.45 -26.10
CA ALA A 15 -0.80 42.60 -27.05
C ALA A 15 -1.02 41.47 -28.10
N SER A 16 -2.25 41.21 -28.61
CA SER A 16 -3.63 41.60 -28.23
C SER A 16 -4.64 40.80 -29.09
N GLY A 17 -5.89 40.63 -28.63
CA GLY A 17 -7.03 40.14 -29.43
C GLY A 17 -7.08 38.60 -29.56
N SER A 18 -8.14 37.85 -29.20
CA SER A 18 -9.60 38.01 -29.22
C SER A 18 -10.28 37.62 -30.55
N GLN A 19 -11.38 36.87 -30.43
CA GLN A 19 -12.21 36.26 -31.49
C GLN A 19 -11.52 35.09 -32.25
N GLY A 20 -12.16 33.96 -32.54
CA GLY A 20 -13.52 33.47 -32.24
C GLY A 20 -13.66 32.04 -32.82
N ARG A 21 -14.82 31.38 -32.90
CA ARG A 21 -16.21 31.65 -32.49
C ARG A 21 -16.92 30.29 -32.33
N GLN A 22 -17.75 30.16 -31.28
CA GLN A 22 -19.13 29.62 -31.31
C GLN A 22 -19.32 28.13 -31.76
N ALA A 23 -20.37 27.39 -31.36
CA ALA A 23 -21.74 27.87 -31.25
C ALA A 23 -22.73 27.00 -30.43
N TRP A 24 -23.52 27.68 -29.57
CA TRP A 24 -24.97 27.51 -29.27
C TRP A 24 -25.46 26.10 -28.78
N HIS A 25 -26.54 25.92 -28.01
CA HIS A 25 -27.67 26.78 -27.61
C HIS A 25 -27.97 26.68 -26.09
N SER A 26 -28.55 27.74 -25.53
CA SER A 26 -29.24 27.75 -24.23
C SER A 26 -30.70 27.26 -24.35
N ALA A 27 -31.24 26.66 -23.29
CA ALA A 27 -32.69 26.72 -22.97
C ALA A 27 -32.98 26.28 -21.52
N ASP A 28 -33.30 27.24 -20.65
CA ASP A 28 -34.01 26.96 -19.39
C ASP A 28 -35.46 26.54 -19.67
N GLY A 29 -36.02 25.63 -18.85
CA GLY A 29 -37.37 25.08 -19.06
C GLY A 29 -38.05 24.64 -17.76
N VAL A 30 -38.72 25.59 -17.10
CA VAL A 30 -39.34 25.39 -15.78
C VAL A 30 -40.81 24.92 -15.87
N LEU A 31 -41.12 23.83 -15.16
CA LEU A 31 -42.43 23.42 -14.61
C LEU A 31 -43.63 23.08 -15.55
N ARG A 32 -44.21 21.90 -15.25
CA ARG A 32 -45.64 21.54 -15.00
C ARG A 32 -46.37 20.57 -15.96
N ARG A 33 -46.85 19.50 -15.31
CA ARG A 33 -48.10 18.74 -15.54
C ARG A 33 -48.22 17.89 -16.82
N ARG A 34 -48.31 16.57 -16.60
CA ARG A 34 -49.60 15.83 -16.58
C ARG A 34 -49.47 14.52 -15.79
N LEU A 35 -50.56 14.10 -15.13
CA LEU A 35 -50.70 12.79 -14.50
C LEU A 35 -51.09 11.73 -15.56
N ALA A 36 -50.66 10.48 -15.37
CA ALA A 36 -51.44 9.22 -15.47
C ALA A 36 -50.45 8.02 -15.54
N VAL A 37 -50.38 7.08 -14.58
CA VAL A 37 -51.33 5.97 -14.30
C VAL A 37 -51.28 4.92 -15.43
N TRP A 38 -50.92 3.63 -15.22
CA TRP A 38 -50.65 2.81 -14.02
C TRP A 38 -49.13 2.46 -13.88
N LEU A 39 -48.57 1.44 -13.17
CA LEU A 39 -49.07 0.32 -12.35
C LEU A 39 -48.06 -0.07 -11.22
N THR A 40 -48.40 -1.05 -10.39
CA THR A 40 -47.70 -1.49 -9.15
C THR A 40 -46.70 -2.65 -9.33
N VAL A 41 -45.53 -2.54 -8.68
CA VAL A 41 -44.88 -3.68 -7.98
C VAL A 41 -44.47 -3.20 -6.58
N VAL A 42 -45.36 -3.42 -5.61
CA VAL A 42 -45.01 -3.35 -4.18
C VAL A 42 -44.83 -4.79 -3.72
N ALA A 43 -43.58 -5.23 -3.60
CA ALA A 43 -43.21 -6.48 -2.96
C ALA A 43 -41.89 -6.29 -2.23
N ALA A 44 -41.98 -6.39 -0.91
CA ALA A 44 -40.92 -6.17 0.06
C ALA A 44 -39.52 -6.72 -0.32
N PHE A 45 -38.57 -5.80 -0.47
CA PHE A 45 -37.36 -5.88 0.36
C PHE A 45 -37.45 -4.81 1.43
N ALA A 46 -38.32 -5.08 2.42
CA ALA A 46 -38.09 -4.53 3.74
C ALA A 46 -36.66 -4.91 4.12
N ALA A 47 -35.85 -3.92 4.49
CA ALA A 47 -34.53 -4.16 5.04
C ALA A 47 -34.74 -4.96 6.32
N THR A 48 -34.65 -6.29 6.18
CA THR A 48 -34.68 -7.18 7.32
C THR A 48 -33.32 -7.00 7.97
N LEU A 49 -33.26 -6.01 8.85
CA LEU A 49 -32.46 -6.05 10.06
C LEU A 49 -32.89 -7.30 10.83
N VAL A 50 -32.53 -8.47 10.29
CA VAL A 50 -32.29 -9.64 11.10
C VAL A 50 -31.31 -9.13 12.13
N GLY A 51 -31.74 -9.12 13.39
CA GLY A 51 -30.86 -8.85 14.51
C GLY A 51 -29.87 -10.01 14.59
N VAL A 52 -28.87 -9.99 13.71
CA VAL A 52 -27.68 -10.80 13.87
C VAL A 52 -26.98 -10.19 15.07
N SER A 53 -27.26 -10.72 16.25
CA SER A 53 -26.38 -10.62 17.42
C SER A 53 -25.11 -11.43 17.18
N GLY A 54 -24.57 -11.33 15.96
CA GLY A 54 -23.27 -11.82 15.61
C GLY A 54 -22.27 -10.88 16.27
N SER A 55 -21.35 -11.46 17.05
CA SER A 55 -20.06 -10.82 17.29
C SER A 55 -19.55 -10.27 15.96
N PRO A 56 -18.97 -9.05 15.95
CA PRO A 56 -18.54 -8.42 14.71
C PRO A 56 -17.66 -9.39 13.95
N ALA A 57 -18.15 -9.90 12.82
CA ALA A 57 -17.38 -10.75 11.93
C ALA A 57 -16.23 -9.87 11.43
N GLN A 58 -15.05 -10.06 12.00
CA GLN A 58 -13.89 -9.22 11.80
C GLN A 58 -13.53 -9.28 10.31
N ALA A 59 -13.87 -8.22 9.59
CA ALA A 59 -13.69 -8.16 8.16
C ALA A 59 -12.19 -8.18 7.86
N VAL A 60 -11.72 -9.29 7.31
CA VAL A 60 -10.35 -9.43 6.82
C VAL A 60 -10.25 -8.64 5.52
N VAL A 61 -9.42 -7.59 5.52
CA VAL A 61 -9.21 -6.75 4.34
C VAL A 61 -7.87 -7.12 3.72
N TRP A 62 -7.93 -7.60 2.48
CA TRP A 62 -6.78 -7.98 1.67
C TRP A 62 -6.40 -6.85 0.72
N SER A 63 -5.10 -6.57 0.58
CA SER A 63 -4.60 -5.83 -0.58
C SER A 63 -4.58 -6.72 -1.83
N GLU A 64 -4.48 -6.09 -3.00
CA GLU A 64 -3.95 -6.78 -4.17
C GLU A 64 -2.51 -7.27 -3.93
N PRO A 65 -2.02 -8.28 -4.67
CA PRO A 65 -0.64 -8.70 -4.57
C PRO A 65 0.27 -7.53 -4.92
N GLY A 66 1.41 -7.44 -4.26
CA GLY A 66 2.38 -6.37 -4.49
C GLY A 66 3.77 -6.79 -4.09
N TYR A 67 4.72 -5.86 -4.26
CA TYR A 67 6.11 -6.08 -3.90
C TYR A 67 6.46 -5.28 -2.66
N LEU A 68 7.04 -5.94 -1.67
CA LEU A 68 7.72 -5.29 -0.56
C LEU A 68 9.11 -4.85 -1.02
N LYS A 69 9.31 -3.53 -1.15
CA LYS A 69 10.52 -2.92 -1.72
C LYS A 69 11.33 -2.20 -0.64
N THR A 70 12.65 -2.40 -0.61
CA THR A 70 13.58 -1.58 0.17
C THR A 70 13.70 -0.18 -0.43
N ALA A 71 14.19 0.80 0.34
CA ALA A 71 14.53 2.13 -0.17
C ALA A 71 15.54 2.13 -1.35
N SER A 72 16.37 1.08 -1.46
CA SER A 72 17.31 0.86 -2.58
C SER A 72 16.66 0.24 -3.83
N GLY A 73 15.35 -0.02 -3.83
CA GLY A 73 14.63 -0.58 -4.98
C GLY A 73 14.82 -2.10 -5.17
N ARG A 74 15.13 -2.83 -4.10
CA ARG A 74 15.18 -4.30 -4.09
C ARG A 74 13.92 -4.87 -3.48
N CYS A 75 13.49 -6.03 -3.97
CA CYS A 75 12.23 -6.68 -3.59
C CYS A 75 12.48 -7.83 -2.61
N LEU A 76 11.59 -7.99 -1.62
CA LEU A 76 11.59 -9.12 -0.70
C LEU A 76 11.18 -10.40 -1.44
N GLN A 77 12.01 -11.44 -1.36
CA GLN A 77 11.77 -12.74 -1.96
C GLN A 77 11.72 -13.83 -0.90
N ALA A 78 10.69 -14.68 -0.94
CA ALA A 78 10.71 -15.98 -0.28
C ALA A 78 11.65 -16.95 -1.01
N VAL A 79 12.53 -17.60 -0.27
CA VAL A 79 13.44 -18.67 -0.73
C VAL A 79 13.29 -19.88 0.20
N SER A 80 13.78 -21.06 -0.18
CA SER A 80 13.48 -22.32 0.52
C SER A 80 13.69 -22.30 2.04
N ASN A 81 14.66 -21.52 2.53
CA ASN A 81 15.04 -21.47 3.95
C ASN A 81 14.87 -20.07 4.59
N GLY A 82 13.94 -19.24 4.08
CA GLY A 82 13.64 -17.92 4.65
C GLY A 82 13.38 -16.84 3.60
N VAL A 83 13.76 -15.60 3.90
CA VAL A 83 13.60 -14.46 2.98
C VAL A 83 14.92 -13.76 2.65
N ARG A 84 15.01 -13.18 1.45
CA ARG A 84 16.16 -12.41 0.97
C ARG A 84 15.70 -11.14 0.24
N THR A 85 16.59 -10.19 -0.03
CA THR A 85 16.34 -9.12 -1.02
C THR A 85 16.94 -9.51 -2.38
N ALA A 86 16.21 -9.26 -3.47
CA ALA A 86 16.72 -9.41 -4.83
C ALA A 86 16.34 -8.21 -5.71
N PRO A 87 17.01 -7.98 -6.85
CA PRO A 87 16.64 -6.93 -7.79
C PRO A 87 15.17 -7.02 -8.22
N CYS A 88 14.44 -5.90 -8.19
CA CYS A 88 13.01 -5.89 -8.54
C CYS A 88 12.70 -6.17 -10.03
N ASN A 89 13.70 -6.44 -10.88
CA ASN A 89 13.53 -6.87 -12.27
C ASN A 89 13.60 -8.41 -12.45
N GLU A 90 14.13 -9.17 -11.48
CA GLU A 90 13.97 -10.64 -11.41
C GLU A 90 12.51 -11.07 -11.17
N VAL A 91 11.64 -10.09 -10.91
CA VAL A 91 10.32 -10.24 -10.32
C VAL A 91 9.23 -10.61 -11.32
N ASN A 92 9.41 -10.31 -12.61
CA ASN A 92 8.36 -10.43 -13.64
C ASN A 92 7.63 -11.79 -13.57
N ASN A 93 6.44 -11.73 -12.97
CA ASN A 93 5.52 -12.82 -12.68
C ASN A 93 5.98 -13.98 -11.77
N ARG A 94 7.02 -13.80 -10.94
CA ARG A 94 7.44 -14.82 -9.96
C ARG A 94 6.66 -14.71 -8.64
N ALA A 95 5.86 -15.73 -8.33
CA ALA A 95 5.05 -15.80 -7.10
C ALA A 95 5.86 -15.63 -5.80
N SER A 96 7.14 -16.04 -5.79
CA SER A 96 8.03 -15.88 -4.63
C SER A 96 8.33 -14.43 -4.21
N PHE A 97 7.91 -13.44 -5.00
CA PHE A 97 8.08 -12.01 -4.72
C PHE A 97 6.78 -11.28 -4.43
N LYS A 98 5.63 -11.86 -4.79
CA LYS A 98 4.32 -11.23 -4.60
C LYS A 98 3.88 -11.46 -3.16
N TRP A 99 3.55 -10.39 -2.45
CA TRP A 99 3.00 -10.43 -1.10
C TRP A 99 1.64 -9.75 -1.09
N ARG A 100 0.68 -10.26 -0.31
CA ARG A 100 -0.55 -9.53 0.03
C ARG A 100 -0.41 -8.98 1.45
N MET A 101 -0.83 -7.74 1.66
CA MET A 101 -1.03 -7.19 2.99
C MET A 101 -2.44 -7.57 3.47
N GLU A 102 -2.52 -8.23 4.61
CA GLU A 102 -3.78 -8.53 5.29
C GLU A 102 -3.91 -7.62 6.51
N ILE A 103 -5.00 -6.87 6.58
CA ILE A 103 -5.41 -6.17 7.80
C ILE A 103 -6.35 -7.12 8.54
N ASP A 104 -5.82 -7.76 9.59
CA ASP A 104 -6.60 -8.65 10.44
C ASP A 104 -7.42 -7.84 11.45
N GLY A 105 -8.75 -7.91 11.33
CA GLY A 105 -9.68 -7.24 12.24
C GLY A 105 -9.60 -7.72 13.70
N LYS A 106 -8.89 -8.82 13.98
CA LYS A 106 -8.56 -9.29 15.33
C LYS A 106 -7.57 -8.39 16.05
N PHE A 107 -6.63 -7.78 15.33
CA PHE A 107 -5.58 -6.94 15.89
C PHE A 107 -5.53 -5.59 15.16
N PRO A 108 -6.40 -4.62 15.53
CA PRO A 108 -6.50 -3.34 14.85
C PRO A 108 -5.15 -2.61 14.71
N GLY A 109 -4.76 -2.27 13.49
CA GLY A 109 -3.51 -1.59 13.17
C GLY A 109 -2.28 -2.51 13.05
N LEU A 110 -2.45 -3.84 13.16
CA LEU A 110 -1.45 -4.81 12.72
C LEU A 110 -1.74 -5.26 11.29
N VAL A 111 -0.70 -5.71 10.59
CA VAL A 111 -0.80 -6.36 9.28
C VAL A 111 -0.05 -7.67 9.26
N ARG A 112 -0.54 -8.65 8.48
CA ARG A 112 0.24 -9.81 8.06
C ARG A 112 0.66 -9.64 6.60
N PHE A 113 1.76 -10.28 6.22
CA PHE A 113 2.21 -10.36 4.83
C PHE A 113 2.18 -11.79 4.35
N LEU A 114 1.27 -12.11 3.43
CA LEU A 114 1.10 -13.44 2.87
C LEU A 114 1.81 -13.54 1.54
N LEU A 115 2.45 -14.67 1.28
CA LEU A 115 3.12 -14.92 0.00
C LEU A 115 2.07 -15.27 -1.07
N ASN A 116 1.77 -14.31 -1.95
CA ASN A 116 0.73 -14.39 -2.97
C ASN A 116 -0.63 -14.83 -2.35
N ASP A 117 -1.32 -15.78 -2.99
CA ASP A 117 -2.56 -16.41 -2.50
C ASP A 117 -2.28 -17.72 -1.71
N SER A 118 -1.10 -17.87 -1.13
CA SER A 118 -0.73 -19.07 -0.36
C SER A 118 -0.94 -18.89 1.14
N ALA A 119 -1.08 -20.00 1.86
CA ALA A 119 -1.15 -20.02 3.33
C ALA A 119 0.23 -19.84 4.00
N VAL A 120 1.14 -19.05 3.39
CA VAL A 120 2.51 -18.81 3.88
C VAL A 120 2.64 -17.33 4.27
N CYS A 121 3.07 -17.07 5.49
CA CYS A 121 3.19 -15.74 6.08
C CYS A 121 4.66 -15.35 6.32
N LEU A 122 4.96 -14.05 6.23
CA LEU A 122 6.21 -13.47 6.72
C LEU A 122 6.27 -13.55 8.25
N ASP A 123 7.27 -14.24 8.78
CA ASP A 123 7.41 -14.58 10.19
C ASP A 123 8.78 -14.10 10.73
N SER A 124 8.89 -13.91 12.05
CA SER A 124 10.16 -13.63 12.70
C SER A 124 10.21 -14.10 14.15
N ASN A 125 11.38 -14.65 14.53
CA ASN A 125 11.76 -14.93 15.92
C ASN A 125 12.41 -13.72 16.61
N ASN A 126 12.19 -12.50 16.10
CA ASN A 126 12.81 -11.25 16.55
C ASN A 126 14.36 -11.20 16.41
N VAL A 127 14.98 -12.12 15.66
CA VAL A 127 16.41 -12.09 15.28
C VAL A 127 16.55 -12.18 13.76
N THR A 128 15.86 -13.15 13.18
CA THR A 128 15.84 -13.47 11.76
C THR A 128 14.41 -13.32 11.25
N ALA A 129 14.25 -12.91 9.99
CA ALA A 129 12.97 -12.98 9.29
C ALA A 129 12.99 -14.18 8.33
N TYR A 130 11.87 -14.87 8.23
CA TYR A 130 11.70 -16.06 7.40
C TYR A 130 10.22 -16.15 6.99
N HIS A 131 9.79 -17.28 6.44
CA HIS A 131 8.37 -17.53 6.21
C HIS A 131 8.00 -18.92 6.73
N THR A 132 6.73 -19.06 7.11
CA THR A 132 6.11 -20.27 7.68
C THR A 132 4.67 -20.35 7.21
N LEU A 133 3.95 -21.42 7.56
CA LEU A 133 2.51 -21.42 7.42
C LEU A 133 1.87 -20.32 8.28
N CYS A 134 0.78 -19.73 7.76
CA CYS A 134 0.03 -18.69 8.45
C CYS A 134 -0.74 -19.27 9.65
N GLU A 135 -0.58 -18.65 10.82
CA GLU A 135 -1.23 -19.05 12.07
C GLU A 135 -2.00 -17.85 12.67
N ALA A 136 -3.29 -18.04 12.97
CA ALA A 136 -4.21 -16.97 13.37
C ALA A 136 -4.01 -16.43 14.81
N ASP A 137 -3.15 -17.07 15.59
CA ASP A 137 -2.80 -16.70 16.97
C ASP A 137 -1.30 -16.44 17.15
N TRP A 138 -0.49 -16.64 16.10
CA TRP A 138 0.95 -16.55 16.20
C TRP A 138 1.45 -15.12 16.03
N ILE A 139 1.85 -14.50 17.14
CA ILE A 139 2.30 -13.11 17.20
C ILE A 139 3.51 -12.83 16.28
N GLY A 140 4.28 -13.87 15.95
CA GLY A 140 5.46 -13.82 15.07
C GLY A 140 5.17 -13.47 13.60
N GLN A 141 3.89 -13.41 13.19
CA GLN A 141 3.47 -13.03 11.84
C GLN A 141 2.77 -11.67 11.75
N TYR A 142 2.59 -10.99 12.88
CA TYR A 142 1.91 -9.70 12.93
C TYR A 142 2.89 -8.55 13.01
N TRP A 143 2.74 -7.59 12.11
CA TRP A 143 3.68 -6.49 11.89
C TRP A 143 2.99 -5.15 12.12
N HIS A 144 3.69 -4.23 12.78
CA HIS A 144 3.31 -2.83 12.84
C HIS A 144 4.00 -2.05 11.71
N GLY A 145 3.22 -1.36 10.89
CA GLY A 145 3.72 -0.31 10.01
C GLY A 145 3.87 1.01 10.77
N VAL A 146 5.09 1.56 10.85
CA VAL A 146 5.29 2.92 11.38
C VAL A 146 4.93 3.92 10.28
N HIS A 147 3.67 4.35 10.26
CA HIS A 147 3.06 5.22 9.23
C HIS A 147 3.93 6.39 8.73
N ASN A 148 4.73 6.99 9.62
CA ASN A 148 5.54 8.18 9.30
C ASN A 148 6.97 7.86 8.82
N THR A 149 7.40 6.60 8.84
CA THR A 149 8.77 6.19 8.45
C THR A 149 8.83 4.99 7.52
N SER A 150 7.68 4.39 7.21
CA SER A 150 7.56 3.17 6.39
C SER A 150 8.50 2.03 6.87
N ARG A 151 8.73 1.96 8.19
CA ARG A 151 9.51 0.89 8.83
C ARG A 151 8.56 -0.12 9.46
N MET A 152 8.97 -1.39 9.48
CA MET A 152 8.15 -2.48 9.99
C MET A 152 8.84 -3.16 11.17
N PHE A 153 8.08 -3.47 12.22
CA PHE A 153 8.56 -4.22 13.38
C PHE A 153 7.52 -5.24 13.82
N LEU A 154 7.98 -6.29 14.51
CA LEU A 154 7.13 -7.38 14.94
C LEU A 154 6.28 -6.98 16.16
N TRP A 155 5.01 -7.38 16.19
CA TRP A 155 4.17 -7.24 17.37
C TRP A 155 4.79 -7.94 18.59
N GLY A 156 4.61 -7.35 19.78
CA GLY A 156 5.25 -7.82 21.01
C GLY A 156 6.74 -7.46 21.17
N ASN A 157 7.45 -7.00 20.12
CA ASN A 157 8.87 -6.64 20.25
C ASN A 157 9.13 -5.21 20.78
N ASN A 158 8.08 -4.45 21.09
CA ASN A 158 8.13 -3.10 21.67
C ASN A 158 9.01 -2.09 20.88
N ASN A 159 8.97 -2.12 19.54
CA ASN A 159 9.82 -1.27 18.69
C ASN A 159 11.33 -1.50 18.89
N SER A 160 11.76 -2.61 19.51
CA SER A 160 13.19 -2.84 19.78
C SER A 160 13.97 -3.18 18.51
N ARG A 161 13.36 -3.91 17.56
CA ARG A 161 14.00 -4.35 16.31
C ARG A 161 13.07 -4.21 15.11
N PHE A 162 13.64 -3.90 13.96
CA PHE A 162 12.93 -3.62 12.71
C PHE A 162 13.38 -4.57 11.61
N LEU A 163 12.45 -4.93 10.72
CA LEU A 163 12.76 -5.67 9.51
C LEU A 163 13.76 -4.86 8.68
N THR A 164 14.88 -5.49 8.37
CA THR A 164 16.03 -4.85 7.74
C THR A 164 16.39 -5.60 6.46
N GLY A 165 16.39 -4.90 5.33
CA GLY A 165 16.71 -5.45 4.01
C GLY A 165 18.00 -4.86 3.48
N TRP A 166 19.03 -5.69 3.32
CA TRP A 166 20.36 -5.29 2.85
C TRP A 166 20.52 -5.46 1.35
N ASP A 167 21.35 -4.63 0.71
CA ASP A 167 21.63 -4.74 -0.73
C ASP A 167 22.43 -6.00 -1.10
N ALA A 168 23.21 -6.53 -0.16
CA ALA A 168 23.88 -7.83 -0.26
C ALA A 168 22.91 -9.03 -0.29
N GLY A 169 21.60 -8.81 -0.20
CA GLY A 169 20.58 -9.85 -0.23
C GLY A 169 20.10 -10.32 1.13
N ASN A 170 20.79 -9.99 2.23
CA ASN A 170 20.40 -10.43 3.56
C ASN A 170 19.11 -9.73 4.05
N VAL A 171 18.30 -10.44 4.85
CA VAL A 171 17.15 -9.88 5.57
C VAL A 171 17.20 -10.33 7.03
N SER A 172 17.07 -9.38 7.95
CA SER A 172 17.30 -9.56 9.39
C SER A 172 16.35 -8.71 10.23
N MET A 173 16.31 -8.96 11.54
CA MET A 173 15.72 -8.03 12.50
C MET A 173 16.85 -7.27 13.20
N GLU A 174 16.87 -5.95 13.16
CA GLU A 174 17.99 -5.15 13.72
C GLU A 174 17.49 -4.01 14.60
N PRO A 175 18.27 -3.56 15.60
CA PRO A 175 17.92 -2.39 16.40
C PRO A 175 17.54 -1.18 15.55
N ARG A 176 16.70 -0.29 16.10
CA ARG A 176 16.24 0.92 15.41
C ARG A 176 17.41 1.70 14.78
N GLY A 177 17.43 1.79 13.45
CA GLY A 177 18.35 2.63 12.71
C GLY A 177 18.13 4.11 13.05
N THR A 178 19.22 4.83 13.29
CA THR A 178 19.22 6.22 13.77
C THR A 178 19.74 7.21 12.73
N ASN A 179 20.54 6.77 11.76
CA ASN A 179 21.14 7.63 10.74
C ASN A 179 21.50 6.87 9.44
N GLY A 180 21.64 7.62 8.34
CA GLY A 180 22.23 7.17 7.08
C GLY A 180 21.76 5.79 6.59
N GLU A 181 22.72 4.95 6.21
CA GLU A 181 22.50 3.57 5.76
C GLU A 181 21.67 2.75 6.77
N SER A 182 21.95 2.91 8.08
CA SER A 182 21.29 2.11 9.13
C SER A 182 19.78 2.31 9.17
N LEU A 183 19.32 3.51 8.81
CA LEU A 183 17.91 3.86 8.70
C LEU A 183 17.34 3.46 7.33
N ALA A 184 18.08 3.71 6.24
CA ALA A 184 17.62 3.44 4.87
C ALA A 184 17.25 1.96 4.65
N LYS A 185 18.07 1.03 5.16
CA LYS A 185 17.83 -0.42 5.07
C LYS A 185 16.60 -0.94 5.86
N GLN A 186 15.98 -0.09 6.69
CA GLN A 186 14.78 -0.44 7.48
C GLN A 186 13.49 0.13 6.86
N VAL A 187 13.61 0.93 5.80
CA VAL A 187 12.48 1.54 5.09
C VAL A 187 12.01 0.59 4.00
N TRP A 188 10.71 0.28 4.06
CA TRP A 188 10.01 -0.60 3.13
C TRP A 188 8.79 0.11 2.54
N SER A 189 8.55 -0.05 1.25
CA SER A 189 7.29 0.33 0.60
C SER A 189 6.58 -0.91 0.06
N PHE A 190 5.25 -0.80 -0.11
CA PHE A 190 4.44 -1.82 -0.75
C PHE A 190 3.93 -1.27 -2.07
N ASP A 191 4.17 -1.99 -3.17
CA ASP A 191 3.83 -1.58 -4.53
C ASP A 191 2.91 -2.63 -5.20
N PRO A 192 1.59 -2.39 -5.28
CA PRO A 192 0.61 -3.33 -5.86
C PRO A 192 0.82 -3.60 -7.36
N VAL A 193 0.39 -4.78 -7.84
CA VAL A 193 0.48 -5.22 -9.25
C VAL A 193 -0.72 -6.00 -9.76
#